data_AF-A0ABD5Q3Z0-F1
#
_entry.id   AF-A0ABD5Q3Z0-F1
#
_cell.length_a   1.000
_cell.length_b   1.000
_cell.length_c   1.000
_cell.angle_alpha   90.00
_cell.angle_beta   90.00
_cell.angle_gamma   90.00
#
_symmetry.space_group_name_H-M   'P 1'
#
loop_
_entity.id
_entity.type
_entity.pdbx_description
1 polymer ?
#
loop_
_entity_poly.entity_id
_entity_poly.type
_entity_poly.pdbx_seq_one_letter_code
_entity_poly.pdbx_strand_id
1 'polypeptide(L)'
;MPKELESAYDDVLEKAQTVVDELEAIDPEEVTRENWEDNFANYMEAIDELNDHQPDLYAAIFQESSGKGRIREYLRDKIGEPVRSERLAQISGISEYARRVRELRNQEGFVIDSTRTRSELGQNDYFVVEIRDIEEKSRISAQTRYEQLERQSNCEICGRDAHHPDVRYMEVDHIESFVDYDNSDAVNDPDNLRTLCNECHHGKSASDNIANRRRGGQIEDS
;
A
#
# COMPACT_ATOMS: atom_id res chain seq x y z
N MET A 1 8.94 21.39 19.34
CA MET A 1 7.87 20.57 18.72
C MET A 1 7.00 21.53 17.90
N PRO A 2 6.55 21.20 16.68
CA PRO A 2 5.51 22.01 16.01
C PRO A 2 4.29 22.14 16.93
N LYS A 3 3.63 23.30 16.95
CA LYS A 3 2.49 23.56 17.87
C LYS A 3 1.35 22.56 17.72
N GLU A 4 1.09 22.09 16.51
CA GLU A 4 0.06 21.09 16.22
C GLU A 4 0.41 19.73 16.84
N LEU A 5 1.68 19.35 16.82
CA LEU A 5 2.15 18.11 17.43
C LEU A 5 2.11 18.19 18.96
N GLU A 6 2.42 19.35 19.53
CA GLU A 6 2.32 19.58 20.98
C GLU A 6 0.86 19.46 21.46
N SER A 7 -0.07 20.10 20.74
CA SER A 7 -1.52 19.96 21.03
C SER A 7 -1.99 18.51 20.94
N ALA A 8 -1.70 17.81 19.84
CA ALA A 8 -2.13 16.43 19.67
C ALA A 8 -1.49 15.49 20.70
N TYR A 9 -0.25 15.77 21.12
CA TYR A 9 0.42 15.03 22.18
C TYR A 9 -0.28 15.23 23.53
N ASP A 10 -0.59 16.47 23.89
CA ASP A 10 -1.26 16.80 25.16
C ASP A 10 -2.67 16.19 25.21
N ASP A 11 -3.42 16.23 24.10
CA ASP A 11 -4.75 15.62 24.00
C ASP A 11 -4.70 14.09 24.21
N VAL A 12 -3.77 13.41 23.54
CA VAL A 12 -3.58 11.95 23.71
C VAL A 12 -3.10 11.62 25.12
N LEU A 13 -2.27 12.46 25.73
CA LEU A 13 -1.80 12.29 27.10
C LEU A 13 -2.96 12.41 28.10
N GLU A 14 -3.85 13.38 27.91
CA GLU A 14 -5.06 13.54 28.72
C GLU A 14 -5.94 12.29 28.64
N LYS A 15 -6.22 11.79 27.42
CA LYS A 15 -7.01 10.56 27.24
C LYS A 15 -6.35 9.33 27.85
N ALA A 16 -5.03 9.22 27.74
CA ALA A 16 -4.29 8.13 28.37
C ALA A 16 -4.37 8.18 29.91
N GLN A 17 -4.39 9.39 30.50
CA GLN A 17 -4.59 9.54 31.94
C GLN A 17 -6.00 9.12 32.34
N THR A 18 -7.04 9.50 31.58
CA THR A 18 -8.42 9.07 31.84
C THR A 18 -8.55 7.54 31.84
N VAL A 19 -7.90 6.84 30.90
CA VAL A 19 -7.87 5.37 30.90
C VAL A 19 -7.32 4.79 32.20
N VAL A 20 -6.24 5.38 32.72
CA VAL A 20 -5.64 4.94 33.98
C VAL A 20 -6.60 5.21 35.15
N ASP A 21 -7.17 6.41 35.21
CA ASP A 21 -8.08 6.81 36.29
C ASP A 21 -9.32 5.91 36.34
N GLU A 22 -9.94 5.62 35.19
CA GLU A 22 -11.11 4.73 35.12
C GLU A 22 -10.77 3.27 35.46
N LEU A 23 -9.56 2.80 35.15
CA LEU A 23 -9.12 1.47 35.53
C LEU A 23 -8.84 1.36 37.04
N GLU A 24 -8.23 2.39 37.65
CA GLU A 24 -7.97 2.46 39.08
C GLU A 24 -9.25 2.55 39.93
N ALA A 25 -10.34 3.07 39.34
CA ALA A 25 -11.65 3.15 40.00
C ALA A 25 -12.35 1.78 40.15
N ILE A 26 -11.89 0.74 39.45
CA ILE A 26 -12.50 -0.59 39.48
C ILE A 26 -11.95 -1.41 40.65
N ASP A 27 -12.82 -1.87 41.55
CA ASP A 27 -12.47 -2.87 42.56
C ASP A 27 -12.55 -4.28 41.97
N PRO A 28 -11.42 -4.97 41.75
CA PRO A 28 -11.41 -6.30 41.14
C PRO A 28 -12.11 -7.38 42.00
N GLU A 29 -12.31 -7.16 43.30
CA GLU A 29 -13.01 -8.11 44.17
C GLU A 29 -14.54 -8.08 43.96
N GLU A 30 -15.08 -6.97 43.47
CA GLU A 30 -16.52 -6.80 43.20
C GLU A 30 -16.91 -7.20 41.77
N VAL A 31 -15.92 -7.47 40.91
CA VAL A 31 -16.15 -7.90 39.53
C VAL A 31 -16.53 -9.37 39.46
N THR A 32 -17.66 -9.62 38.82
CA THR A 32 -18.22 -10.94 38.55
C THR A 32 -18.57 -11.09 37.07
N ARG A 33 -18.85 -12.33 36.64
CA ARG A 33 -19.31 -12.60 35.27
C ARG A 33 -20.64 -11.92 34.93
N GLU A 34 -21.43 -11.54 35.93
CA GLU A 34 -22.76 -10.97 35.72
C GLU A 34 -22.75 -9.43 35.63
N ASN A 35 -21.71 -8.77 36.17
CA ASN A 35 -21.64 -7.30 36.25
C ASN A 35 -20.37 -6.70 35.60
N TRP A 36 -19.46 -7.50 35.04
CA TRP A 36 -18.19 -7.01 34.51
C TRP A 36 -18.36 -5.91 33.45
N GLU A 37 -19.35 -6.04 32.56
CA GLU A 37 -19.54 -5.08 31.46
C GLU A 37 -19.88 -3.69 32.00
N ASP A 38 -20.75 -3.62 33.02
CA ASP A 38 -21.10 -2.35 33.69
C ASP A 38 -19.90 -1.77 34.46
N ASN A 39 -19.11 -2.62 35.13
CA ASN A 39 -17.93 -2.17 35.89
C ASN A 39 -16.83 -1.62 34.96
N PHE A 40 -16.65 -2.20 33.78
CA PHE A 40 -15.64 -1.80 32.82
C PHE A 40 -16.15 -0.80 31.77
N ALA A 41 -17.42 -0.38 31.83
CA ALA A 41 -18.02 0.47 30.79
C ALA A 41 -17.24 1.77 30.56
N ASN A 42 -16.97 2.54 31.61
CA ASN A 42 -16.21 3.78 31.51
C ASN A 42 -14.76 3.55 31.05
N TYR A 43 -14.12 2.49 31.54
CA TYR A 43 -12.78 2.12 31.11
C TYR A 43 -12.73 1.79 29.61
N MET A 44 -13.70 1.03 29.10
CA MET A 44 -13.81 0.70 27.69
C MET A 44 -14.08 1.96 26.85
N GLU A 45 -14.97 2.85 27.30
CA GLU A 45 -15.22 4.14 26.66
C GLU A 45 -13.96 5.01 26.62
N ALA A 46 -13.20 5.09 27.72
CA ALA A 46 -11.94 5.83 27.76
C ALA A 46 -10.88 5.24 26.81
N ILE A 47 -10.82 3.91 26.67
CA ILE A 47 -9.95 3.23 25.71
C ILE A 47 -10.35 3.59 24.27
N ASP A 48 -11.65 3.57 23.96
CA ASP A 48 -12.15 3.94 22.64
C ASP A 48 -11.85 5.41 22.32
N GLU A 49 -12.06 6.32 23.28
CA GLU A 49 -11.67 7.73 23.12
C GLU A 49 -10.17 7.88 22.86
N LEU A 50 -9.31 7.20 23.62
CA LEU A 50 -7.87 7.23 23.39
C LEU A 50 -7.53 6.76 21.97
N ASN A 51 -8.12 5.65 21.53
CA ASN A 51 -7.89 5.09 20.19
C ASN A 51 -8.36 6.02 19.08
N ASP A 52 -9.46 6.75 19.29
CA ASP A 52 -10.01 7.69 18.32
C ASP A 52 -9.15 8.95 18.16
N HIS A 53 -8.41 9.36 19.20
CA HIS A 53 -7.54 10.54 19.17
C HIS A 53 -6.08 10.21 18.79
N GLN A 54 -5.63 8.96 18.94
CA GLN A 54 -4.29 8.55 18.51
C GLN A 54 -3.95 8.91 17.03
N PRO A 55 -4.87 8.77 16.05
CA PRO A 55 -4.63 9.20 14.68
C PRO A 55 -4.19 10.66 14.51
N ASP A 56 -4.62 11.57 15.39
CA ASP A 56 -4.29 12.99 15.32
C ASP A 56 -2.81 13.24 15.62
N LEU A 57 -2.23 12.47 16.54
CA LEU A 57 -0.79 12.46 16.79
C LEU A 57 -0.02 12.11 15.51
N TYR A 58 -0.45 11.07 14.80
CA TYR A 58 0.19 10.67 13.54
C TYR A 58 -0.06 11.67 12.41
N ALA A 59 -1.23 12.32 12.38
CA ALA A 59 -1.51 13.38 11.42
C ALA A 59 -0.54 14.56 11.61
N ALA A 60 -0.25 14.93 12.85
CA ALA A 60 0.73 15.97 13.17
C ALA A 60 2.18 15.54 12.87
N ILE A 61 2.56 14.28 13.16
CA ILE A 61 3.89 13.75 12.86
C ILE A 61 4.16 13.73 11.35
N PHE A 62 3.23 13.16 10.58
CA PHE A 62 3.39 13.01 9.12
C PHE A 62 2.96 14.26 8.33
N GLN A 63 2.37 15.26 8.99
CA GLN A 63 1.77 16.43 8.35
C GLN A 63 0.75 16.04 7.27
N GLU A 64 -0.07 15.03 7.58
CA GLU A 64 -0.98 14.40 6.62
C GLU A 64 -2.32 14.02 7.28
N SER A 65 -3.39 14.66 6.80
CA SER A 65 -4.73 14.54 7.39
C SER A 65 -5.51 13.32 6.90
N SER A 66 -5.16 12.77 5.74
CA SER A 66 -5.87 11.60 5.20
C SER A 66 -5.29 10.28 5.73
N GLY A 67 -6.15 9.32 6.07
CA GLY A 67 -5.69 7.99 6.49
C GLY A 67 -4.86 7.28 5.42
N LYS A 68 -5.19 7.44 4.12
CA LYS A 68 -4.38 6.92 3.01
C LYS A 68 -3.00 7.57 2.99
N GLY A 69 -2.93 8.89 3.18
CA GLY A 69 -1.66 9.59 3.18
C GLY A 69 -0.79 9.22 4.37
N ARG A 70 -1.34 9.06 5.57
CA ARG A 70 -0.57 8.57 6.72
C ARG A 70 -0.01 7.17 6.48
N ILE A 71 -0.77 6.28 5.83
CA ILE A 71 -0.25 4.97 5.39
C ILE A 71 0.91 5.16 4.40
N ARG A 72 0.78 6.07 3.43
CA ARG A 72 1.83 6.35 2.44
C ARG A 72 3.13 6.79 3.11
N GLU A 73 3.09 7.80 3.98
CA GLU A 73 4.29 8.31 4.65
C GLU A 73 4.91 7.25 5.57
N TYR A 74 4.09 6.55 6.35
CA TYR A 74 4.60 5.47 7.20
C TYR A 74 5.25 4.34 6.38
N LEU A 75 4.69 3.96 5.22
CA LEU A 75 5.29 2.94 4.36
C LEU A 75 6.57 3.42 3.67
N ARG A 76 6.71 4.72 3.36
CA ARG A 76 7.96 5.32 2.87
C ARG A 76 9.09 5.18 3.89
N ASP A 77 8.78 5.42 5.16
CA ASP A 77 9.73 5.27 6.27
C ASP A 77 10.06 3.80 6.60
N LYS A 78 9.36 2.84 5.98
CA LYS A 78 9.45 1.39 6.27
C LYS A 78 9.88 0.54 5.08
N ILE A 79 10.55 1.15 4.09
CA ILE A 79 11.19 0.41 3.00
C ILE A 79 12.23 -0.55 3.60
N GLY A 80 12.15 -1.83 3.21
CA GLY A 80 13.03 -2.88 3.70
C GLY A 80 12.64 -3.49 5.05
N GLU A 81 11.53 -3.06 5.66
CA GLU A 81 11.06 -3.54 6.96
C GLU A 81 9.69 -4.24 6.88
N PRO A 82 9.42 -5.26 7.72
CA PRO A 82 8.08 -5.83 7.85
C PRO A 82 7.15 -4.85 8.57
N VAL A 83 5.95 -4.67 8.02
CA VAL A 83 4.91 -3.76 8.50
C VAL A 83 3.68 -4.55 8.91
N ARG A 84 3.28 -4.41 10.18
CA ARG A 84 2.09 -5.06 10.71
C ARG A 84 0.81 -4.36 10.26
N SER A 85 -0.20 -5.15 9.91
CA SER A 85 -1.52 -4.66 9.51
C SER A 85 -2.20 -3.81 10.60
N GLU A 86 -2.15 -4.26 11.85
CA GLU A 86 -2.67 -3.53 13.02
C GLU A 86 -2.05 -2.13 13.16
N ARG A 87 -0.74 -2.00 12.88
CA ARG A 87 -0.06 -0.71 12.95
C ARG A 87 -0.55 0.25 11.86
N LEU A 88 -0.87 -0.27 10.67
CA LEU A 88 -1.48 0.55 9.62
C LEU A 88 -2.86 1.04 10.03
N ALA A 89 -3.68 0.19 10.66
CA ALA A 89 -4.99 0.59 11.18
C ALA A 89 -4.86 1.72 12.22
N GLN A 90 -3.97 1.56 13.21
CA GLN A 90 -3.70 2.56 14.25
C GLN A 90 -3.22 3.90 13.67
N ILE A 91 -2.19 3.89 12.82
CA ILE A 91 -1.62 5.12 12.24
C ILE A 91 -2.65 5.84 11.36
N SER A 92 -3.43 5.07 10.60
CA SER A 92 -4.35 5.63 9.64
C SER A 92 -5.70 6.03 10.24
N GLY A 93 -6.09 5.47 11.38
CA GLY A 93 -7.42 5.63 11.96
C GLY A 93 -8.54 5.07 11.07
N ILE A 94 -8.24 4.11 10.18
CA ILE A 94 -9.24 3.52 9.27
C ILE A 94 -9.17 1.99 9.26
N SER A 95 -10.34 1.36 9.17
CA SER A 95 -10.49 -0.10 9.00
C SER A 95 -10.16 -0.56 7.57
N GLU A 96 -10.38 0.30 6.56
CA GLU A 96 -10.17 0.03 5.14
C GLU A 96 -8.69 0.13 4.70
N TYR A 97 -7.73 -0.01 5.61
CA TYR A 97 -6.29 0.14 5.29
C TYR A 97 -5.84 -0.81 4.16
N ALA A 98 -6.34 -2.05 4.13
CA ALA A 98 -5.97 -3.03 3.10
C ALA A 98 -6.40 -2.59 1.69
N ARG A 99 -7.50 -1.83 1.57
CA ARG A 99 -7.89 -1.19 0.31
C ARG A 99 -6.89 -0.08 -0.06
N ARG A 100 -6.47 0.75 0.90
CA ARG A 100 -5.50 1.83 0.66
C ARG A 100 -4.12 1.33 0.28
N VAL A 101 -3.64 0.26 0.89
CA VAL A 101 -2.39 -0.40 0.49
C VAL A 101 -2.47 -0.90 -0.96
N ARG A 102 -3.62 -1.44 -1.41
CA ARG A 102 -3.82 -1.84 -2.81
C ARG A 102 -3.81 -0.63 -3.76
N GLU A 103 -4.41 0.48 -3.36
CA GLU A 103 -4.36 1.72 -4.14
C GLU A 103 -2.91 2.23 -4.27
N LEU A 104 -2.12 2.22 -3.19
CA LEU A 104 -0.70 2.58 -3.23
C LEU A 104 0.12 1.68 -4.16
N ARG A 105 -0.12 0.35 -4.12
CA ARG A 105 0.49 -0.61 -5.06
C ARG A 105 0.16 -0.29 -6.51
N ASN A 106 -1.11 -0.03 -6.80
CA ASN A 106 -1.61 0.05 -8.17
C ASN A 106 -1.46 1.44 -8.80
N GLN A 107 -1.40 2.49 -7.98
CA GLN A 107 -1.53 3.88 -8.45
C GLN A 107 -0.32 4.74 -8.13
N GLU A 108 0.48 4.38 -7.11
CA GLU A 108 1.52 5.26 -6.55
C GLU A 108 2.89 4.58 -6.39
N GLY A 109 3.10 3.42 -6.99
CA GLY A 109 4.45 2.88 -7.22
C GLY A 109 5.00 1.98 -6.14
N PHE A 110 4.23 1.77 -5.08
CA PHE A 110 4.67 0.97 -3.98
C PHE A 110 4.76 -0.51 -4.37
N VAL A 111 5.96 -1.07 -4.36
CA VAL A 111 6.17 -2.51 -4.50
C VAL A 111 6.10 -3.11 -3.11
N ILE A 112 4.95 -3.68 -2.78
CA ILE A 112 4.67 -4.20 -1.44
C ILE A 112 4.40 -5.70 -1.54
N ASP A 113 5.14 -6.49 -0.78
CA ASP A 113 4.89 -7.91 -0.56
C ASP A 113 3.82 -8.14 0.52
N SER A 114 3.25 -9.33 0.54
CA SER A 114 2.33 -9.79 1.58
C SER A 114 2.62 -11.24 1.93
N THR A 115 1.90 -11.81 2.91
CA THR A 115 1.99 -13.23 3.26
C THR A 115 1.89 -14.17 2.04
N ARG A 116 1.20 -13.75 0.96
CA ARG A 116 1.06 -14.53 -0.28
C ARG A 116 2.36 -14.62 -1.08
N THR A 117 3.21 -13.60 -1.03
CA THR A 117 4.47 -13.51 -1.79
C THR A 117 5.69 -13.75 -0.90
N ARG A 118 5.54 -13.62 0.42
CA ARG A 118 6.59 -13.80 1.41
C ARG A 118 6.03 -14.53 2.65
N SER A 119 6.36 -15.82 2.76
CA SER A 119 5.81 -16.73 3.78
C SER A 119 6.23 -16.41 5.23
N GLU A 120 7.25 -15.58 5.41
CA GLU A 120 7.74 -15.14 6.71
C GLU A 120 6.86 -14.04 7.35
N LEU A 121 5.96 -13.44 6.57
CA LEU A 121 5.07 -12.38 7.06
C LEU A 121 3.87 -12.97 7.82
N GLY A 122 3.43 -12.28 8.87
CA GLY A 122 2.16 -12.56 9.54
C GLY A 122 0.97 -12.39 8.59
N GLN A 123 -0.20 -12.87 8.98
CA GLN A 123 -1.40 -12.72 8.16
C GLN A 123 -1.73 -11.24 7.95
N ASN A 124 -1.91 -10.85 6.68
CA ASN A 124 -2.15 -9.46 6.26
C ASN A 124 -1.01 -8.47 6.52
N ASP A 125 0.15 -8.94 6.99
CA ASP A 125 1.33 -8.09 7.10
C ASP A 125 1.93 -7.81 5.71
N TYR A 126 2.68 -6.72 5.66
CA TYR A 126 3.23 -6.16 4.45
C TYR A 126 4.75 -6.03 4.56
N PHE A 127 5.43 -5.98 3.42
CA PHE A 127 6.83 -5.61 3.36
C PHE A 127 7.04 -4.71 2.17
N VAL A 128 7.53 -3.49 2.39
CA VAL A 128 7.78 -2.56 1.30
C VAL A 128 9.15 -2.87 0.73
N VAL A 129 9.19 -3.34 -0.52
CA VAL A 129 10.43 -3.69 -1.21
C VAL A 129 11.10 -2.41 -1.71
N GLU A 130 10.33 -1.58 -2.40
CA GLU A 130 10.76 -0.33 -3.00
C GLU A 130 9.53 0.53 -3.35
N ILE A 131 9.76 1.80 -3.68
CA ILE A 131 8.74 2.67 -4.27
C ILE A 131 9.29 3.10 -5.63
N ARG A 132 8.58 2.74 -6.68
CA ARG A 132 8.90 3.13 -8.06
C ARG A 132 8.23 4.46 -8.37
N ASP A 133 8.89 5.31 -9.14
CA ASP A 133 8.23 6.51 -9.66
C ASP A 133 7.16 6.10 -10.68
N ILE A 134 5.89 6.23 -10.28
CA ILE A 134 4.76 6.25 -11.22
C ILE A 134 4.47 7.72 -11.53
N GLU A 135 5.34 8.37 -12.30
CA GLU A 135 4.89 9.60 -12.93
C GLU A 135 3.68 9.26 -13.82
N GLU A 136 2.72 10.18 -13.90
CA GLU A 136 1.56 10.10 -14.78
C GLU A 136 1.95 9.79 -16.25
N LYS A 137 3.19 10.14 -16.60
CA LYS A 137 3.88 9.89 -17.87
C LYS A 137 4.16 8.41 -18.17
N SER A 138 4.21 7.54 -17.16
CA SER A 138 4.31 6.09 -17.35
C SER A 138 2.95 5.44 -17.64
N ARG A 139 1.83 6.18 -17.57
CA ARG A 139 0.52 5.66 -17.98
C ARG A 139 0.38 5.79 -19.49
N ILE A 140 0.08 4.67 -20.15
CA ILE A 140 -0.33 4.66 -21.55
C ILE A 140 -1.65 5.41 -21.64
N SER A 141 -1.65 6.57 -22.31
CA SER A 141 -2.87 7.35 -22.52
C SER A 141 -3.90 6.57 -23.33
N ALA A 142 -5.19 6.93 -23.23
CA ALA A 142 -6.23 6.29 -24.05
C ALA A 142 -5.95 6.45 -25.55
N GLN A 143 -5.38 7.60 -25.96
CA GLN A 143 -4.97 7.86 -27.33
C GLN A 143 -3.80 6.95 -27.75
N THR A 144 -2.72 6.90 -26.96
CA THR A 144 -1.57 6.03 -27.21
C THR A 144 -1.98 4.55 -27.28
N ARG A 145 -2.90 4.13 -26.41
CA ARG A 145 -3.46 2.77 -26.43
C ARG A 145 -4.20 2.49 -27.74
N TYR A 146 -5.02 3.43 -28.19
CA TYR A 146 -5.76 3.30 -29.45
C TYR A 146 -4.80 3.22 -30.64
N GLU A 147 -3.83 4.15 -30.72
CA GLU A 147 -2.82 4.19 -31.78
C GLU A 147 -1.99 2.90 -31.83
N GLN A 148 -1.60 2.35 -30.68
CA GLN A 148 -0.85 1.10 -30.66
C GLN A 148 -1.69 -0.11 -31.08
N LEU A 149 -2.96 -0.18 -30.67
CA LEU A 149 -3.86 -1.26 -31.10
C LEU A 149 -4.17 -1.20 -32.60
N GLU A 150 -4.20 -0.02 -33.21
CA GLU A 150 -4.29 0.11 -34.67
C GLU A 150 -3.01 -0.36 -35.38
N ARG A 151 -1.82 -0.09 -34.80
CA ARG A 151 -0.54 -0.55 -35.36
C ARG A 151 -0.34 -2.04 -35.22
N GLN A 152 -0.71 -2.59 -34.07
CA GLN A 152 -0.50 -3.99 -33.69
C GLN A 152 -1.74 -4.52 -32.98
N SER A 153 -2.71 -5.01 -33.75
CA SER A 153 -3.96 -5.57 -33.21
C SER A 153 -3.84 -6.97 -32.62
N ASN A 154 -2.69 -7.63 -32.86
CA ASN A 154 -2.45 -9.02 -32.50
C ASN A 154 -1.44 -9.09 -31.36
N CYS A 155 -1.54 -10.13 -30.52
CA CYS A 155 -0.61 -10.37 -29.44
C CYS A 155 0.81 -10.59 -30.00
N GLU A 156 1.78 -9.83 -29.52
CA GLU A 156 3.18 -9.96 -29.95
C GLU A 156 3.78 -11.34 -29.62
N ILE A 157 3.36 -11.95 -28.51
CA ILE A 157 3.91 -13.23 -28.03
C ILE A 157 3.29 -14.42 -28.77
N CYS A 158 1.96 -14.47 -28.89
CA CYS A 158 1.26 -15.65 -29.40
C CYS A 158 0.57 -15.44 -30.75
N GLY A 159 0.56 -14.23 -31.29
CA GLY A 159 -0.03 -13.88 -32.58
C GLY A 159 -1.56 -13.82 -32.61
N ARG A 160 -2.25 -14.15 -31.51
CA ARG A 160 -3.73 -14.14 -31.44
C ARG A 160 -4.28 -12.71 -31.46
N ASP A 161 -5.38 -12.52 -32.17
CA ASP A 161 -6.11 -11.25 -32.23
C ASP A 161 -7.30 -11.22 -31.25
N ALA A 162 -8.02 -10.10 -31.21
CA ALA A 162 -9.18 -9.93 -30.34
C ALA A 162 -10.39 -10.82 -30.69
N HIS A 163 -10.39 -11.47 -31.87
CA HIS A 163 -11.49 -12.36 -32.31
C HIS A 163 -11.24 -13.82 -31.94
N HIS A 164 -10.02 -14.17 -31.52
CA HIS A 164 -9.68 -15.51 -31.11
C HIS A 164 -10.50 -15.92 -29.85
N PRO A 165 -11.09 -17.13 -29.80
CA PRO A 165 -12.01 -17.54 -28.72
C PRO A 165 -11.39 -17.50 -27.32
N ASP A 166 -10.08 -17.74 -27.22
CA ASP A 166 -9.34 -17.71 -25.94
C ASP A 166 -8.93 -16.29 -25.49
N VAL A 167 -9.15 -15.26 -26.33
CA VAL A 167 -8.76 -13.88 -26.04
C VAL A 167 -9.98 -13.13 -25.50
N ARG A 168 -9.90 -12.66 -24.25
CA ARG A 168 -10.95 -11.85 -23.59
C ARG A 168 -10.78 -10.36 -23.86
N TYR A 169 -9.53 -9.90 -23.91
CA TYR A 169 -9.18 -8.51 -24.19
C TYR A 169 -7.73 -8.39 -24.64
N MET A 170 -7.42 -7.28 -25.30
CA MET A 170 -6.07 -6.87 -25.68
C MET A 170 -5.60 -5.73 -24.77
N GLU A 171 -4.38 -5.83 -24.30
CA GLU A 171 -3.70 -4.85 -23.45
C GLU A 171 -2.45 -4.33 -24.16
N VAL A 172 -2.18 -3.04 -23.98
CA VAL A 172 -0.93 -2.41 -24.40
C VAL A 172 -0.01 -2.36 -23.20
N ASP A 173 1.21 -2.83 -23.39
CA ASP A 173 2.24 -3.05 -22.38
C ASP A 173 3.54 -2.39 -22.85
N HIS A 174 4.33 -1.87 -21.91
CA HIS A 174 5.67 -1.38 -22.22
C HIS A 174 6.64 -2.56 -22.39
N ILE A 175 7.51 -2.49 -23.39
CA ILE A 175 8.56 -3.50 -23.65
C ILE A 175 9.63 -3.40 -22.56
N GLU A 176 10.15 -2.19 -22.34
CA GLU A 176 11.10 -1.81 -21.31
C GLU A 176 10.43 -0.89 -20.29
N SER A 177 10.92 -0.95 -19.04
CA SER A 177 10.32 -0.18 -17.95
C SER A 177 10.79 1.26 -17.98
N PHE A 178 10.01 2.16 -17.39
CA PHE A 178 10.38 3.57 -17.21
C PHE A 178 11.73 3.75 -16.52
N VAL A 179 12.11 2.83 -15.62
CA VAL A 179 13.38 2.86 -14.86
C VAL A 179 14.60 2.72 -15.79
N ASP A 180 14.40 2.16 -16.98
CA ASP A 180 15.43 1.98 -17.99
C ASP A 180 15.61 3.22 -18.91
N TYR A 181 14.77 4.27 -18.75
CA TYR A 181 14.78 5.49 -19.57
C TYR A 181 15.14 6.74 -18.75
N ASP A 182 16.09 7.53 -19.26
CA ASP A 182 16.43 8.86 -18.72
C ASP A 182 15.36 9.93 -19.02
N ASN A 183 14.46 9.67 -19.99
CA ASN A 183 13.43 10.61 -20.43
C ASN A 183 12.03 9.99 -20.31
N SER A 184 11.22 10.57 -19.42
CA SER A 184 9.86 10.14 -19.14
C SER A 184 8.89 10.26 -20.32
N ASP A 185 9.14 11.17 -21.26
CA ASP A 185 8.30 11.33 -22.46
C ASP A 185 8.59 10.23 -23.51
N ALA A 186 9.72 9.53 -23.42
CA ALA A 186 10.09 8.42 -24.30
C ALA A 186 9.47 7.08 -23.87
N VAL A 187 8.83 7.01 -22.70
CA VAL A 187 8.27 5.74 -22.19
C VAL A 187 7.01 5.33 -22.95
N ASN A 188 6.23 6.29 -23.45
CA ASN A 188 5.12 6.04 -24.37
C ASN A 188 5.55 6.13 -25.84
N ASP A 189 6.85 6.07 -26.13
CA ASP A 189 7.33 5.91 -27.50
C ASP A 189 6.73 4.62 -28.09
N PRO A 190 6.12 4.66 -29.28
CA PRO A 190 5.58 3.46 -29.92
C PRO A 190 6.58 2.31 -30.04
N ASP A 191 7.88 2.59 -30.12
CA ASP A 191 8.93 1.57 -30.20
C ASP A 191 9.12 0.84 -28.84
N ASN A 192 8.68 1.44 -27.74
CA ASN A 192 8.65 0.83 -26.41
C ASN A 192 7.27 0.21 -26.06
N LEU A 193 6.34 0.14 -27.00
CA LEU A 193 5.00 -0.40 -26.75
C LEU A 193 4.76 -1.67 -27.54
N ARG A 194 4.03 -2.59 -26.91
CA ARG A 194 3.54 -3.82 -27.54
C ARG A 194 2.12 -4.15 -27.12
N THR A 195 1.45 -4.92 -27.95
CA THR A 195 0.11 -5.41 -27.70
C THR A 195 0.17 -6.87 -27.28
N LEU A 196 -0.48 -7.22 -26.16
CA LEU A 196 -0.58 -8.57 -25.62
C LEU A 196 -2.03 -8.96 -25.37
N CYS A 197 -2.35 -10.25 -25.55
CA CYS A 197 -3.61 -10.78 -25.06
C CYS A 197 -3.58 -10.95 -23.53
N ASN A 198 -4.76 -11.02 -22.92
CA ASN A 198 -4.90 -11.22 -21.48
C ASN A 198 -4.01 -12.35 -20.92
N GLU A 199 -3.94 -13.51 -21.58
CA GLU A 199 -3.16 -14.65 -21.07
C GLU A 199 -1.65 -14.39 -21.06
N CYS A 200 -1.11 -13.85 -22.17
CA CYS A 200 0.32 -13.56 -22.28
C CYS A 200 0.75 -12.40 -21.37
N HIS A 201 -0.11 -11.39 -21.19
CA HIS A 201 0.16 -10.29 -20.28
C HIS A 201 0.22 -10.77 -18.81
N HIS A 202 -0.75 -11.58 -18.36
CA HIS A 202 -0.72 -12.20 -17.03
C HIS A 202 0.51 -13.10 -16.84
N GLY A 203 0.93 -13.82 -17.90
CA GLY A 203 2.13 -14.66 -17.90
C GLY A 203 3.43 -13.87 -17.68
N LYS A 204 3.57 -12.71 -18.34
CA LYS A 204 4.73 -11.80 -18.18
C LYS A 204 4.90 -11.36 -16.73
N SER A 205 3.82 -10.91 -16.09
CA SER A 205 3.86 -10.48 -14.68
C SER A 205 4.36 -11.59 -13.75
N ALA A 206 4.11 -12.86 -14.07
CA ALA A 206 4.62 -13.99 -13.29
C ALA A 206 6.13 -14.25 -13.51
N SER A 207 6.63 -14.09 -14.73
CA SER A 207 8.05 -14.34 -15.08
C SER A 207 8.98 -13.16 -14.79
N ASP A 208 8.53 -11.91 -14.92
CA ASP A 208 9.34 -10.72 -14.61
C ASP A 208 9.57 -10.57 -13.10
N ASN A 209 8.65 -11.09 -12.29
CA ASN A 209 8.82 -11.27 -10.84
C ASN A 209 9.99 -12.22 -10.48
N ILE A 210 10.46 -13.07 -11.40
CA ILE A 210 11.63 -13.94 -11.22
C ILE A 210 12.92 -13.22 -11.68
N ALA A 211 12.85 -12.40 -12.73
CA ALA A 211 13.99 -11.64 -13.25
C ALA A 211 14.46 -10.54 -12.27
N ASN A 212 13.53 -9.84 -11.62
CA ASN A 212 13.86 -8.82 -10.62
C ASN A 212 14.48 -9.38 -9.33
N ARG A 213 14.35 -10.69 -9.05
CA ARG A 213 15.11 -11.35 -7.96
C ARG A 213 16.59 -11.54 -8.26
N ARG A 214 17.02 -11.43 -9.52
CA ARG A 214 18.41 -11.71 -9.94
C ARG A 214 19.28 -10.47 -10.11
N ARG A 215 18.70 -9.27 -10.24
CA ARG A 215 19.47 -8.01 -10.40
C ARG A 215 19.78 -7.29 -9.09
N GLY A 216 19.09 -7.59 -7.99
CA GLY A 216 19.36 -7.01 -6.66
C GLY A 216 20.49 -7.67 -5.86
N GLY A 217 21.42 -8.38 -6.51
CA GLY A 217 22.41 -9.21 -5.84
C GLY A 217 23.72 -9.36 -6.62
N GLN A 218 24.34 -8.25 -7.00
CA GLN A 218 25.77 -8.21 -7.29
C GLN A 218 26.37 -7.07 -6.48
N ILE A 219 26.85 -7.41 -5.29
CA ILE A 219 27.88 -6.63 -4.59
C ILE A 219 29.16 -6.90 -5.39
N GLU A 220 29.74 -5.84 -5.95
CA GLU A 220 31.01 -5.88 -6.63
C GLU A 220 32.12 -6.24 -5.63
N ASP A 221 32.73 -7.41 -5.78
CA ASP A 221 34.09 -7.68 -5.29
C ASP A 221 35.06 -7.25 -6.40
N SER A 222 35.72 -6.11 -6.24
CA SER A 222 37.03 -5.76 -6.81
C SER A 222 37.64 -4.54 -6.11
#